data_AF-A0A7V0ZP36-F1
#
_entry.id   AF-A0A7V0ZP36-F1
#
_cell.length_a   1.000
_cell.length_b   1.000
_cell.length_c   1.000
_cell.angle_alpha   90.00
_cell.angle_beta   90.00
_cell.angle_gamma   90.00
#
_symmetry.space_group_name_H-M   'P 1'
#
loop_
_entity.id
_entity.type
_entity.pdbx_description
1 polymer ?
#
loop_
_entity_poly.entity_id
_entity_poly.type
_entity_poly.pdbx_seq_one_letter_code
_entity_poly.pdbx_strand_id
1 'polypeptide(L)'
;MGRTECKYLPLLAPISVQIYSPGPWIAGIDFPFGQSRQFIENIGWPTAWQDYVEHASLLGRKGFRSALDDYRANRPAGDKEHRRATDIKAGSISPQKLYGVPVGLMFFEGAPRLREAGVTIPGLQQGDPRRVVVEAYPGVLARSLIGRRSYKQDTKKKQTQDQHEARKEMLEKIKGDGILATHGLTVTAPVTLADDPGADHLDALLCAVQAGWAWMHRDNNFGASSPVDPLEGWIADPLLHGR
;
A
#
# COMPACT_ATOMS: atom_id res chain seq x y z
N MET A 1 -8.98 -18.63 19.67
CA MET A 1 -8.37 -17.42 19.07
C MET A 1 -7.01 -17.81 18.51
N GLY A 2 -6.81 -17.75 17.19
CA GLY A 2 -5.50 -18.01 16.59
C GLY A 2 -4.57 -16.82 16.84
N ARG A 3 -3.34 -17.07 17.30
CA ARG A 3 -2.31 -16.05 17.42
C ARG A 3 -1.48 -16.05 16.14
N THR A 4 -1.39 -14.91 15.47
CA THR A 4 -0.56 -14.73 14.28
C THR A 4 0.61 -13.83 14.63
N GLU A 5 1.83 -14.21 14.25
CA GLU A 5 3.02 -13.38 14.44
C GLU A 5 3.21 -12.46 13.23
N CYS A 6 3.38 -11.16 13.50
CA CYS A 6 3.77 -10.19 12.49
C CYS A 6 5.30 -10.11 12.44
N LYS A 7 5.86 -10.14 11.22
CA LYS A 7 7.29 -9.93 10.99
C LYS A 7 7.48 -8.66 10.15
N TYR A 8 8.22 -7.70 10.69
CA TYR A 8 8.64 -6.51 9.95
C TYR A 8 9.73 -6.86 8.94
N LEU A 9 9.64 -6.30 7.73
CA LEU A 9 10.62 -6.46 6.66
C LEU A 9 11.12 -5.07 6.23
N PRO A 10 12.40 -4.71 6.45
CA PRO A 10 12.92 -3.40 6.03
C PRO A 10 12.98 -3.26 4.50
N LEU A 11 13.00 -2.02 4.00
CA LEU A 11 12.81 -1.71 2.58
C LEU A 11 14.08 -1.89 1.70
N LEU A 12 13.80 -2.33 0.47
CA LEU A 12 14.60 -2.34 -0.79
C LEU A 12 15.62 -3.46 -1.06
N ALA A 13 16.12 -4.18 -0.06
CA ALA A 13 16.92 -5.41 -0.28
C ALA A 13 16.22 -6.74 0.13
N PRO A 14 15.30 -6.78 1.12
CA PRO A 14 14.64 -8.02 1.54
C PRO A 14 13.28 -8.32 0.91
N ILE A 15 12.55 -7.37 0.28
CA ILE A 15 11.24 -7.71 -0.33
C ILE A 15 11.42 -8.88 -1.32
N SER A 16 12.54 -8.95 -2.04
CA SER A 16 12.86 -10.00 -3.01
C SER A 16 13.21 -11.37 -2.43
N VAL A 17 13.41 -11.55 -1.12
CA VAL A 17 13.65 -12.90 -0.55
C VAL A 17 12.39 -13.41 0.12
N GLN A 18 11.66 -12.54 0.82
CA GLN A 18 10.52 -12.95 1.62
C GLN A 18 9.26 -13.21 0.79
N ILE A 19 9.01 -12.49 -0.30
CA ILE A 19 7.85 -12.78 -1.18
C ILE A 19 8.00 -14.13 -1.92
N TYR A 20 9.21 -14.68 -1.97
CA TYR A 20 9.51 -16.01 -2.51
C TYR A 20 9.52 -17.10 -1.42
N SER A 21 9.40 -16.74 -0.14
CA SER A 21 9.37 -17.72 0.94
C SER A 21 8.11 -18.60 0.87
N PRO A 22 8.19 -19.90 1.24
CA PRO A 22 7.03 -20.77 1.26
C PRO A 22 5.91 -20.24 2.18
N GLY A 23 4.66 -20.32 1.70
CA GLY A 23 3.47 -20.03 2.49
C GLY A 23 3.15 -21.10 3.55
N PRO A 24 2.11 -20.90 4.38
CA PRO A 24 1.10 -19.85 4.25
C PRO A 24 1.51 -18.52 4.87
N TRP A 25 1.32 -17.41 4.15
CA TRP A 25 1.42 -16.05 4.68
C TRP A 25 0.59 -15.06 3.87
N ILE A 26 0.30 -13.92 4.51
CA ILE A 26 -0.27 -12.74 3.88
C ILE A 26 0.59 -11.51 4.22
N ALA A 27 0.79 -10.61 3.26
CA ALA A 27 1.53 -9.38 3.44
C ALA A 27 0.73 -8.17 2.96
N GLY A 28 0.73 -7.09 3.76
CA GLY A 28 0.26 -5.76 3.36
C GLY A 28 1.46 -4.93 2.93
N ILE A 29 1.42 -4.34 1.74
CA ILE A 29 2.56 -3.58 1.21
C ILE A 29 2.14 -2.17 0.81
N ASP A 30 2.88 -1.18 1.31
CA ASP A 30 2.64 0.25 1.09
C ASP A 30 3.27 0.75 -0.23
N PHE A 31 2.68 0.36 -1.35
CA PHE A 31 2.84 1.03 -2.63
C PHE A 31 1.65 0.69 -3.53
N PRO A 32 1.28 1.55 -4.50
CA PRO A 32 0.17 1.25 -5.40
C PRO A 32 0.48 0.05 -6.30
N PHE A 33 -0.36 -0.98 -6.29
CA PHE A 33 -0.16 -2.17 -7.13
C PHE A 33 -0.55 -1.95 -8.57
N GLY A 34 -1.34 -0.92 -8.85
CA GLY A 34 -1.76 -0.58 -10.20
C GLY A 34 -1.78 0.91 -10.48
N GLN A 35 -1.87 1.25 -11.76
CA GLN A 35 -2.14 2.60 -12.23
C GLN A 35 -3.64 2.80 -12.43
N SER A 36 -4.09 4.06 -12.59
CA SER A 36 -5.50 4.30 -12.93
C SER A 36 -5.83 3.76 -14.32
N ARG A 37 -7.05 3.24 -14.48
CA ARG A 37 -7.59 2.81 -15.77
C ARG A 37 -7.54 3.96 -16.78
N GLN A 38 -7.96 5.15 -16.35
CA GLN A 38 -7.95 6.35 -17.18
C GLN A 38 -6.55 6.62 -17.76
N PHE A 39 -5.50 6.50 -16.95
CA PHE A 39 -4.13 6.65 -17.45
C PHE A 39 -3.77 5.57 -18.46
N ILE A 40 -3.97 4.29 -18.10
CA ILE A 40 -3.58 3.15 -18.93
C ILE A 40 -4.25 3.20 -20.32
N GLU A 41 -5.55 3.50 -20.35
CA GLU A 41 -6.30 3.64 -21.59
C GLU A 41 -5.84 4.85 -22.41
N ASN A 42 -5.59 6.00 -21.77
CA ASN A 42 -5.18 7.21 -22.48
C ASN A 42 -3.75 7.13 -23.05
N ILE A 43 -2.83 6.48 -22.35
CA ILE A 43 -1.44 6.32 -22.82
C ILE A 43 -1.31 5.19 -23.87
N GLY A 44 -2.37 4.39 -24.05
CA GLY A 44 -2.41 3.30 -25.03
C GLY A 44 -1.61 2.07 -24.62
N TRP A 45 -1.50 1.81 -23.32
CA TRP A 45 -0.87 0.59 -22.79
C TRP A 45 -1.84 -0.59 -22.78
N PRO A 46 -1.37 -1.84 -22.64
CA PRO A 46 -2.23 -3.01 -22.49
C PRO A 46 -3.24 -2.84 -21.34
N THR A 47 -4.44 -3.38 -21.51
CA THR A 47 -5.56 -3.21 -20.55
C THR A 47 -5.78 -4.42 -19.64
N ALA A 48 -4.80 -5.32 -19.56
CA ALA A 48 -4.71 -6.34 -18.52
C ALA A 48 -3.54 -6.03 -17.58
N TRP A 49 -3.73 -6.25 -16.27
CA TRP A 49 -2.74 -5.90 -15.25
C TRP A 49 -1.36 -6.51 -15.50
N GLN A 50 -1.34 -7.80 -15.81
CA GLN A 50 -0.13 -8.55 -16.13
C GLN A 50 0.65 -7.91 -17.28
N ASP A 51 -0.06 -7.59 -18.35
CA ASP A 51 0.52 -7.12 -19.61
C ASP A 51 1.05 -5.69 -19.46
N TYR A 52 0.35 -4.81 -18.74
CA TYR A 52 0.84 -3.44 -18.55
C TYR A 52 1.97 -3.37 -17.52
N VAL A 53 1.97 -4.22 -16.50
CA VAL A 53 3.09 -4.32 -15.55
C VAL A 53 4.35 -4.81 -16.28
N GLU A 54 4.20 -5.80 -17.15
CA GLU A 54 5.29 -6.27 -18.02
C GLU A 54 5.76 -5.19 -18.99
N HIS A 55 4.83 -4.51 -19.67
CA HIS A 55 5.15 -3.39 -20.54
C HIS A 55 5.94 -2.31 -19.79
N ALA A 56 5.46 -1.88 -18.63
CA ALA A 56 6.13 -0.89 -17.79
C ALA A 56 7.53 -1.35 -17.39
N SER A 57 7.71 -2.64 -17.05
CA SER A 57 9.01 -3.22 -16.71
C SER A 57 10.00 -3.16 -17.88
N LEU A 58 9.55 -3.50 -19.09
CA LEU A 58 10.37 -3.50 -20.31
C LEU A 58 10.86 -2.10 -20.72
N LEU A 59 10.13 -1.04 -20.37
CA LEU A 59 10.59 0.35 -20.57
C LEU A 59 11.84 0.68 -19.73
N GLY A 60 12.07 -0.08 -18.65
CA GLY A 60 13.06 0.23 -17.63
C GLY A 60 12.73 1.51 -16.87
N ARG A 61 13.48 1.78 -15.79
CA ARG A 61 13.18 2.88 -14.87
C ARG A 61 13.16 4.25 -15.55
N LYS A 62 14.10 4.47 -16.48
CA LYS A 62 14.19 5.72 -17.25
C LYS A 62 13.02 5.85 -18.24
N GLY A 63 12.72 4.79 -19.00
CA GLY A 63 11.63 4.81 -19.98
C GLY A 63 10.26 4.96 -19.32
N PHE A 64 10.02 4.26 -18.21
CA PHE A 64 8.80 4.42 -17.41
C PHE A 64 8.63 5.88 -16.95
N ARG A 65 9.69 6.47 -16.39
CA ARG A 65 9.67 7.88 -15.97
C ARG A 65 9.36 8.82 -17.14
N SER A 66 10.04 8.64 -18.27
CA SER A 66 9.79 9.44 -19.48
C SER A 66 8.34 9.31 -19.96
N ALA A 67 7.77 8.11 -19.99
CA ALA A 67 6.38 7.91 -20.39
C ALA A 67 5.39 8.70 -19.51
N LEU A 68 5.61 8.74 -18.20
CA LEU A 68 4.77 9.52 -17.26
C LEU A 68 5.00 11.04 -17.41
N ASP A 69 6.24 11.47 -17.64
CA ASP A 69 6.58 12.87 -17.86
C ASP A 69 5.97 13.39 -19.19
N ASP A 70 6.04 12.58 -20.25
CA ASP A 70 5.48 12.89 -21.58
C ASP A 70 3.95 12.91 -21.54
N TYR A 71 3.33 11.94 -20.85
CA TYR A 71 1.88 11.88 -20.67
C TYR A 71 1.31 13.18 -20.08
N ARG A 72 1.98 13.75 -19.06
CA ARG A 72 1.48 14.94 -18.38
C ARG A 72 1.86 16.26 -19.06
N ALA A 73 2.82 16.26 -19.99
CA ALA A 73 3.42 17.48 -20.52
C ALA A 73 2.40 18.39 -21.23
N ASN A 74 1.52 17.77 -22.04
CA ASN A 74 0.55 18.49 -22.87
C ASN A 74 -0.88 18.49 -22.30
N ARG A 75 -1.07 18.00 -21.08
CA ARG A 75 -2.40 17.90 -20.45
C ARG A 75 -2.74 19.16 -19.63
N PRO A 76 -4.02 19.56 -19.59
CA PRO A 76 -4.46 20.72 -18.82
C PRO A 76 -4.23 20.53 -17.31
N ALA A 77 -4.19 21.65 -16.59
CA ALA A 77 -4.10 21.61 -15.13
C ALA A 77 -5.29 20.85 -14.52
N GLY A 78 -5.03 20.00 -13.52
CA GLY A 78 -6.04 19.11 -12.92
C GLY A 78 -6.19 17.76 -13.61
N ASP A 79 -5.62 17.59 -14.80
CA ASP A 79 -5.77 16.38 -15.62
C ASP A 79 -4.42 15.71 -15.95
N LYS A 80 -3.38 16.03 -15.18
CA LYS A 80 -2.00 15.57 -15.40
C LYS A 80 -1.68 14.23 -14.76
N GLU A 81 -2.35 13.92 -13.66
CA GLU A 81 -2.12 12.75 -12.82
C GLU A 81 -3.50 12.25 -12.35
N HIS A 82 -3.82 11.00 -12.64
CA HIS A 82 -5.13 10.40 -12.38
C HIS A 82 -5.07 9.49 -11.16
N ARG A 83 -6.06 9.61 -10.29
CA ARG A 83 -6.22 8.76 -9.11
C ARG A 83 -7.13 7.59 -9.46
N ARG A 84 -6.82 6.40 -8.91
CA ARG A 84 -7.73 5.25 -8.94
C ARG A 84 -8.96 5.54 -8.09
N ALA A 85 -10.02 4.75 -8.26
CA ALA A 85 -11.20 4.85 -7.38
C ALA A 85 -10.82 4.65 -5.89
N THR A 86 -9.90 3.72 -5.62
CA THR A 86 -9.41 3.46 -4.25
C THR A 86 -8.59 4.63 -3.70
N ASP A 87 -7.80 5.32 -4.54
CA ASP A 87 -6.98 6.45 -4.10
C ASP A 87 -7.83 7.66 -3.68
N ILE A 88 -8.93 7.88 -4.39
CA ILE A 88 -9.90 8.93 -4.06
C ILE A 88 -10.53 8.64 -2.69
N LYS A 89 -11.03 7.41 -2.47
CA LYS A 89 -11.62 6.99 -1.19
C LYS A 89 -10.61 7.08 -0.05
N ALA A 90 -9.37 6.68 -0.31
CA ALA A 90 -8.29 6.71 0.66
C ALA A 90 -7.70 8.10 0.86
N GLY A 91 -8.08 9.12 0.08
CA GLY A 91 -7.43 10.43 0.11
C GLY A 91 -5.91 10.34 -0.13
N SER A 92 -5.47 9.36 -0.92
CA SER A 92 -4.08 9.20 -1.34
C SER A 92 -3.81 10.00 -2.63
N ILE A 93 -2.56 9.96 -3.10
CA ILE A 93 -2.10 10.62 -4.32
C ILE A 93 -2.19 9.69 -5.52
N SER A 94 -2.07 10.26 -6.72
CA SER A 94 -2.04 9.45 -7.95
C SER A 94 -0.84 8.49 -7.97
N PRO A 95 -1.01 7.23 -8.41
CA PRO A 95 0.08 6.29 -8.64
C PRO A 95 1.03 6.73 -9.77
N GLN A 96 0.73 7.82 -10.48
CA GLN A 96 1.63 8.45 -11.45
C GLN A 96 2.63 9.43 -10.82
N LYS A 97 2.61 9.63 -9.49
CA LYS A 97 3.47 10.66 -8.88
C LYS A 97 4.95 10.30 -8.99
N LEU A 98 5.74 11.23 -9.55
CA LEU A 98 7.18 11.08 -9.76
C LEU A 98 8.07 11.98 -8.88
N TYR A 99 7.49 12.95 -8.17
CA TYR A 99 8.22 13.92 -7.34
C TYR A 99 7.60 14.06 -5.96
N GLY A 100 8.41 14.40 -4.96
CA GLY A 100 8.01 14.41 -3.55
C GLY A 100 7.99 13.00 -3.01
N VAL A 101 6.81 12.37 -3.00
CA VAL A 101 6.65 10.93 -2.68
C VAL A 101 6.46 10.19 -4.01
N PRO A 102 7.50 9.54 -4.56
CA PRO A 102 7.50 9.04 -5.94
C PRO A 102 6.80 7.67 -6.03
N VAL A 103 5.52 7.60 -5.67
CA VAL A 103 4.76 6.32 -5.64
C VAL A 103 4.69 5.64 -7.01
N GLY A 104 4.81 6.37 -8.12
CA GLY A 104 4.92 5.75 -9.44
C GLY A 104 6.21 4.96 -9.63
N LEU A 105 7.31 5.42 -9.04
CA LEU A 105 8.55 4.64 -9.02
C LEU A 105 8.45 3.46 -8.04
N MET A 106 7.68 3.58 -6.96
CA MET A 106 7.42 2.46 -6.05
C MET A 106 6.59 1.38 -6.76
N PHE A 107 5.58 1.75 -7.55
CA PHE A 107 4.88 0.81 -8.45
C PHE A 107 5.85 0.13 -9.41
N PHE A 108 6.70 0.90 -10.11
CA PHE A 108 7.66 0.36 -11.08
C PHE A 108 8.63 -0.66 -10.45
N GLU A 109 9.06 -0.41 -9.22
CA GLU A 109 9.91 -1.37 -8.50
C GLU A 109 9.09 -2.56 -7.95
N GLY A 110 7.91 -2.30 -7.39
CA GLY A 110 7.17 -3.31 -6.63
C GLY A 110 6.34 -4.26 -7.48
N ALA A 111 5.51 -3.73 -8.38
CA ALA A 111 4.52 -4.52 -9.11
C ALA A 111 5.15 -5.62 -9.99
N PRO A 112 6.24 -5.37 -10.76
CA PRO A 112 6.90 -6.43 -11.51
C PRO A 112 7.45 -7.56 -10.63
N ARG A 113 7.96 -7.25 -9.43
CA ARG A 113 8.48 -8.25 -8.49
C ARG A 113 7.36 -9.10 -7.89
N LEU A 114 6.20 -8.51 -7.59
CA LEU A 114 5.02 -9.26 -7.16
C LEU A 114 4.50 -10.17 -8.27
N ARG A 115 4.50 -9.67 -9.51
CA ARG A 115 4.16 -10.46 -10.69
C ARG A 115 5.06 -11.69 -10.81
N GLU A 116 6.37 -11.47 -10.84
CA GLU A 116 7.38 -12.52 -10.99
C GLU A 116 7.35 -13.53 -9.83
N ALA A 117 7.13 -13.08 -8.60
CA ALA A 117 7.04 -13.96 -7.44
C ALA A 117 5.84 -14.92 -7.48
N GLY A 118 4.86 -14.68 -8.36
CA GLY A 118 3.67 -15.52 -8.51
C GLY A 118 2.82 -15.55 -7.24
N VAL A 119 2.75 -14.44 -6.50
CA VAL A 119 1.85 -14.30 -5.34
C VAL A 119 0.41 -14.12 -5.78
N THR A 120 -0.56 -14.46 -4.94
CA THR A 120 -1.96 -14.09 -5.18
C THR A 120 -2.18 -12.65 -4.76
N ILE A 121 -2.71 -11.83 -5.67
CA ILE A 121 -3.14 -10.45 -5.42
C ILE A 121 -4.64 -10.38 -5.71
N PRO A 122 -5.52 -10.32 -4.69
CA PRO A 122 -6.97 -10.34 -4.88
C PRO A 122 -7.43 -9.26 -5.86
N GLY A 123 -8.04 -9.68 -6.97
CA GLY A 123 -8.53 -8.80 -8.04
C GLY A 123 -7.54 -8.46 -9.16
N LEU A 124 -6.23 -8.77 -9.01
CA LEU A 124 -5.19 -8.42 -9.99
C LEU A 124 -4.40 -9.62 -10.53
N GLN A 125 -4.07 -10.59 -9.67
CA GLN A 125 -3.24 -11.74 -10.03
C GLN A 125 -3.71 -13.00 -9.30
N GLN A 126 -3.95 -14.07 -10.05
CA GLN A 126 -4.14 -15.41 -9.52
C GLN A 126 -2.78 -16.14 -9.54
N GLY A 127 -2.16 -16.27 -8.36
CA GLY A 127 -0.86 -16.91 -8.17
C GLY A 127 -0.94 -18.09 -7.20
N ASP A 128 0.10 -18.30 -6.39
CA ASP A 128 0.09 -19.28 -5.30
C ASP A 128 -0.93 -18.85 -4.23
N PRO A 129 -1.99 -19.64 -3.96
CA PRO A 129 -3.03 -19.27 -3.01
C PRO A 129 -2.54 -19.25 -1.56
N ARG A 130 -1.34 -19.77 -1.26
CA ARG A 130 -0.72 -19.74 0.07
C ARG A 130 0.14 -18.49 0.30
N ARG A 131 0.37 -17.68 -0.73
CA ARG A 131 1.22 -16.49 -0.67
C ARG A 131 0.40 -15.29 -1.15
N VAL A 132 -0.26 -14.62 -0.21
CA VAL A 132 -1.21 -13.54 -0.53
C VAL A 132 -0.59 -12.18 -0.27
N VAL A 133 -0.78 -11.24 -1.19
CA VAL A 133 -0.36 -9.86 -1.03
C VAL A 133 -1.55 -8.92 -1.25
N VAL A 134 -1.73 -7.97 -0.34
CA VAL A 134 -2.75 -6.91 -0.44
C VAL A 134 -2.08 -5.55 -0.41
N GLU A 135 -2.65 -4.59 -1.14
CA GLU A 135 -2.19 -3.21 -1.09
C GLU A 135 -2.61 -2.63 0.26
N ALA A 136 -1.63 -2.19 1.04
CA ALA A 136 -1.85 -1.52 2.31
C ALA A 136 -1.60 -0.02 2.12
N TYR A 137 -2.29 0.81 2.90
CA TYR A 137 -1.99 2.23 2.94
C TYR A 137 -2.09 2.73 4.37
N PRO A 138 -0.96 2.76 5.11
CA PRO A 138 -0.94 3.03 6.54
C PRO A 138 -1.51 4.42 6.88
N GLY A 139 -1.48 5.35 5.92
CA GLY A 139 -2.06 6.69 6.05
C GLY A 139 -3.56 6.70 6.35
N VAL A 140 -4.34 5.73 5.89
CA VAL A 140 -5.78 5.64 6.21
C VAL A 140 -5.98 5.33 7.69
N LEU A 141 -5.34 4.26 8.17
CA LEU A 141 -5.44 3.85 9.55
C LEU A 141 -4.83 4.87 10.51
N ALA A 142 -3.64 5.41 10.19
CA ALA A 142 -3.01 6.48 10.98
C ALA A 142 -3.95 7.68 11.17
N ARG A 143 -4.63 8.12 10.10
CA ARG A 143 -5.57 9.25 10.20
C ARG A 143 -6.80 8.95 11.03
N SER A 144 -7.28 7.71 11.02
CA SER A 144 -8.40 7.31 11.88
C SER A 144 -8.04 7.34 13.37
N LEU A 145 -6.76 7.10 13.70
CA LEU A 145 -6.28 7.03 15.07
C LEU A 145 -5.90 8.39 15.64
N ILE A 146 -5.17 9.22 14.89
CA ILE A 146 -4.59 10.49 15.39
C ILE A 146 -4.98 11.71 14.55
N GLY A 147 -5.96 11.58 13.65
CA GLY A 147 -6.39 12.66 12.77
C GLY A 147 -5.30 13.06 11.77
N ARG A 148 -5.18 14.36 11.49
CA ARG A 148 -4.19 14.90 10.53
C ARG A 148 -2.86 15.31 11.19
N ARG A 149 -2.62 14.93 12.44
CA ARG A 149 -1.37 15.24 13.16
C ARG A 149 -0.20 14.56 12.44
N SER A 150 0.87 15.31 12.18
CA SER A 150 2.08 14.75 11.59
C SER A 150 2.75 13.83 12.61
N TYR A 151 3.10 12.61 12.21
CA TYR A 151 3.79 11.64 13.07
C TYR A 151 5.14 11.19 12.51
N LYS A 152 5.49 11.55 11.28
CA LYS A 152 6.75 11.18 10.62
C LYS A 152 7.41 12.33 9.88
N GLN A 153 8.74 12.31 9.84
CA GLN A 153 9.55 13.29 9.13
C GLN A 153 10.93 12.73 8.77
N ASP A 154 11.20 12.60 7.47
CA ASP A 154 12.46 12.05 6.95
C ASP A 154 13.64 13.00 7.18
N THR A 155 13.40 14.31 7.22
CA THR A 155 14.45 15.29 7.47
C THR A 155 14.74 15.39 8.96
N LYS A 156 15.87 14.84 9.43
CA LYS A 156 16.28 14.86 10.86
C LYS A 156 16.08 16.22 11.55
N LYS A 157 16.49 17.31 10.91
CA LYS A 157 16.38 18.67 11.46
C LYS A 157 14.94 19.18 11.65
N LYS A 158 13.95 18.51 11.03
CA LYS A 158 12.53 18.86 11.10
C LYS A 158 11.74 17.93 12.03
N GLN A 159 12.40 16.98 12.69
CA GLN A 159 11.77 16.06 13.62
C GLN A 159 11.43 16.80 14.91
N THR A 160 10.20 16.63 15.40
CA THR A 160 9.69 17.34 16.58
C THR A 160 9.26 16.40 17.69
N GLN A 161 9.22 16.92 18.91
CA GLN A 161 8.67 16.20 20.06
C GLN A 161 7.18 15.86 19.84
N ASP A 162 6.42 16.76 19.22
CA ASP A 162 5.01 16.55 18.86
C ASP A 162 4.81 15.31 17.98
N GLN A 163 5.70 15.08 17.00
CA GLN A 163 5.64 13.88 16.15
C GLN A 163 5.92 12.60 16.94
N HIS A 164 6.84 12.64 17.90
CA HIS A 164 7.13 11.49 18.75
C HIS A 164 5.94 11.17 19.68
N GLU A 165 5.31 12.19 20.25
CA GLU A 165 4.08 12.04 21.03
C GLU A 165 2.93 11.48 20.18
N ALA A 166 2.79 11.92 18.93
CA ALA A 166 1.80 11.38 17.99
C ALA A 166 2.02 9.88 17.74
N ARG A 167 3.28 9.44 17.58
CA ARG A 167 3.60 8.00 17.44
C ARG A 167 3.28 7.19 18.70
N LYS A 168 3.57 7.73 19.89
CA LYS A 168 3.23 7.10 21.17
C LYS A 168 1.71 6.96 21.34
N GLU A 169 0.97 8.05 21.11
CA GLU A 169 -0.49 8.06 21.17
C GLU A 169 -1.10 7.05 20.19
N MET A 170 -0.59 7.01 18.95
CA MET A 170 -1.04 6.05 17.94
C MET A 170 -0.81 4.61 18.43
N LEU A 171 0.37 4.31 18.97
CA LEU A 171 0.70 2.97 19.43
C LEU A 171 -0.15 2.53 20.64
N GLU A 172 -0.45 3.43 21.56
CA GLU A 172 -1.38 3.16 22.66
C GLU A 172 -2.80 2.87 22.15
N LYS A 173 -3.30 3.64 21.17
CA LYS A 173 -4.60 3.36 20.53
C LYS A 173 -4.61 2.03 19.78
N ILE A 174 -3.49 1.66 19.14
CA ILE A 174 -3.36 0.38 18.45
C ILE A 174 -3.43 -0.80 19.43
N LYS A 175 -2.74 -0.68 20.57
CA LYS A 175 -2.68 -1.72 21.61
C LYS A 175 -3.96 -1.81 22.45
N GLY A 176 -4.73 -0.72 22.54
CA GLY A 176 -6.06 -0.70 23.14
C GLY A 176 -7.15 -1.12 22.15
N ASP A 177 -8.32 -0.49 22.24
CA ASP A 177 -9.51 -0.88 21.46
C ASP A 177 -9.59 -0.24 20.07
N GLY A 178 -8.62 0.62 19.68
CA GLY A 178 -8.68 1.40 18.45
C GLY A 178 -8.71 0.56 17.16
N ILE A 179 -8.16 -0.64 17.21
CA ILE A 179 -8.17 -1.60 16.10
C ILE A 179 -9.31 -2.61 16.21
N LEU A 180 -9.72 -2.97 17.43
CA LEU A 180 -10.70 -4.02 17.65
C LEU A 180 -12.05 -3.68 17.00
N ALA A 181 -12.54 -2.46 17.19
CA ALA A 181 -13.84 -2.05 16.65
C ALA A 181 -13.89 -1.94 15.12
N THR A 182 -12.75 -1.62 14.48
CA THR A 182 -12.69 -1.34 13.04
C THR A 182 -12.20 -2.54 12.23
N HIS A 183 -11.19 -3.25 12.73
CA HIS A 183 -10.51 -4.34 12.04
C HIS A 183 -10.77 -5.72 12.67
N GLY A 184 -11.39 -5.79 13.86
CA GLY A 184 -11.65 -7.04 14.56
C GLY A 184 -10.40 -7.71 15.14
N LEU A 185 -9.30 -6.96 15.31
CA LEU A 185 -8.01 -7.45 15.77
C LEU A 185 -7.61 -6.84 17.11
N THR A 186 -6.93 -7.64 17.94
CA THR A 186 -6.16 -7.15 19.09
C THR A 186 -4.69 -7.17 18.73
N VAL A 187 -3.98 -6.07 18.97
CA VAL A 187 -2.58 -5.90 18.56
C VAL A 187 -1.67 -5.82 19.77
N THR A 188 -0.59 -6.60 19.75
CA THR A 188 0.53 -6.43 20.70
C THR A 188 1.76 -6.00 19.92
N ALA A 189 2.38 -4.91 20.34
CA ALA A 189 3.57 -4.36 19.71
C ALA A 189 4.49 -3.73 20.75
N PRO A 190 5.82 -3.75 20.54
CA PRO A 190 6.77 -3.14 21.46
C PRO A 190 6.64 -1.61 21.43
N VAL A 191 6.70 -0.97 22.59
CA VAL A 191 6.58 0.50 22.70
C VAL A 191 7.68 1.26 21.94
N THR A 192 8.81 0.59 21.69
CA THR A 192 9.96 1.14 20.96
C THR A 192 9.66 1.45 19.49
N LEU A 193 8.54 0.97 18.94
CA LEU A 193 8.12 1.37 17.58
C LEU A 193 7.85 2.87 17.46
N ALA A 194 7.55 3.56 18.58
CA ALA A 194 7.36 5.01 18.58
C ALA A 194 8.68 5.80 18.52
N ASP A 195 9.82 5.15 18.74
CA ASP A 195 11.14 5.81 18.80
C ASP A 195 11.71 6.05 17.40
N ASP A 196 11.24 5.31 16.38
CA ASP A 196 11.61 5.52 14.97
C ASP A 196 11.01 6.83 14.44
N PRO A 197 11.83 7.86 14.13
CA PRO A 197 11.32 9.14 13.67
C PRO A 197 10.88 9.15 12.19
N GLY A 198 11.30 8.15 11.40
CA GLY A 198 10.77 7.91 10.05
C GLY A 198 9.41 7.21 10.09
N ALA A 199 9.08 6.58 11.23
CA ALA A 199 7.89 5.78 11.45
C ALA A 199 7.76 4.55 10.53
N ASP A 200 8.85 4.10 9.89
CA ASP A 200 8.83 2.98 8.95
C ASP A 200 8.32 1.69 9.62
N HIS A 201 8.74 1.44 10.86
CA HIS A 201 8.28 0.27 11.61
C HIS A 201 6.81 0.40 12.05
N LEU A 202 6.37 1.61 12.36
CA LEU A 202 4.98 1.87 12.73
C LEU A 202 4.07 1.73 11.51
N ASP A 203 4.48 2.27 10.36
CA ASP A 203 3.77 2.12 9.09
C ASP A 203 3.64 0.66 8.68
N ALA A 204 4.69 -0.15 8.89
CA ALA A 204 4.60 -1.58 8.63
C ALA A 204 3.70 -2.34 9.62
N LEU A 205 3.63 -1.92 10.89
CA LEU A 205 2.62 -2.45 11.82
C LEU A 205 1.21 -2.15 11.33
N LEU A 206 0.95 -0.92 10.85
CA LEU A 206 -0.34 -0.54 10.27
C LEU A 206 -0.66 -1.37 9.02
N CYS A 207 0.32 -1.59 8.14
CA CYS A 207 0.16 -2.47 6.98
C CYS A 207 -0.15 -3.93 7.40
N ALA A 208 0.45 -4.42 8.48
CA ALA A 208 0.18 -5.75 9.02
C ALA A 208 -1.23 -5.86 9.62
N VAL A 209 -1.74 -4.80 10.26
CA VAL A 209 -3.13 -4.74 10.72
C VAL A 209 -4.09 -4.83 9.53
N GLN A 210 -3.84 -4.07 8.47
CA GLN A 210 -4.61 -4.11 7.22
C GLN A 210 -4.59 -5.51 6.57
N ALA A 211 -3.42 -6.14 6.50
CA ALA A 211 -3.28 -7.52 6.01
C ALA A 211 -4.01 -8.54 6.90
N GLY A 212 -3.93 -8.39 8.22
CA GLY A 212 -4.63 -9.24 9.18
C GLY A 212 -6.15 -9.15 9.02
N TRP A 213 -6.68 -7.95 8.82
CA TRP A 213 -8.10 -7.76 8.52
C TRP A 213 -8.49 -8.44 7.20
N ALA A 214 -7.71 -8.23 6.13
CA ALA A 214 -7.97 -8.86 4.84
C ALA A 214 -7.98 -10.39 4.93
N TRP A 215 -7.06 -10.96 5.71
CA TRP A 215 -6.99 -12.40 5.97
C TRP A 215 -8.23 -12.94 6.66
N MET A 216 -8.78 -12.22 7.64
CA MET A 216 -10.02 -12.60 8.31
C MET A 216 -11.21 -12.66 7.34
N HIS A 217 -11.15 -11.90 6.25
CA HIS A 217 -12.18 -11.80 5.22
C HIS A 217 -11.82 -12.58 3.94
N ARG A 218 -10.82 -13.46 3.95
CA ARG A 218 -10.36 -14.21 2.76
C ARG A 218 -11.47 -15.00 2.04
N ASP A 219 -12.43 -15.53 2.80
CA ASP A 219 -13.59 -16.27 2.26
C ASP A 219 -14.63 -15.33 1.59
N ASN A 220 -14.47 -14.02 1.78
CA ASN A 220 -15.27 -12.96 1.16
C ASN A 220 -14.36 -12.00 0.37
N ASN A 221 -13.60 -12.54 -0.58
CA ASN A 221 -12.68 -11.81 -1.46
C ASN A 221 -11.70 -10.88 -0.71
N PHE A 222 -11.19 -11.36 0.42
CA PHE A 222 -10.26 -10.62 1.29
C PHE A 222 -10.81 -9.28 1.84
N GLY A 223 -12.13 -9.05 1.74
CA GLY A 223 -12.77 -7.80 2.15
C GLY A 223 -12.93 -6.77 1.03
N ALA A 224 -12.51 -7.07 -0.20
CA ALA A 224 -12.65 -6.13 -1.32
C ALA A 224 -14.12 -5.92 -1.70
N SER A 225 -14.52 -4.65 -1.89
CA SER A 225 -15.85 -4.32 -2.43
C SER A 225 -15.95 -4.73 -3.90
N SER A 226 -16.92 -5.57 -4.24
CA SER A 226 -17.17 -6.01 -5.61
C SER A 226 -18.01 -4.98 -6.40
N PRO A 227 -17.68 -4.70 -7.68
CA PRO A 227 -16.54 -5.21 -8.43
C PRO A 227 -15.24 -4.45 -8.11
N VAL A 228 -14.13 -5.18 -8.04
CA VAL A 228 -12.77 -4.60 -8.05
C VAL A 228 -12.38 -4.37 -9.50
N ASP A 229 -11.83 -3.19 -9.81
CA ASP A 229 -11.30 -2.93 -11.15
C ASP A 229 -10.02 -3.77 -11.37
N PRO A 230 -10.00 -4.68 -12.36
CA PRO A 230 -8.87 -5.59 -12.58
C PRO A 230 -7.61 -4.89 -13.14
N LEU A 231 -7.67 -3.60 -13.45
CA LEU A 231 -6.50 -2.77 -13.78
C LEU A 231 -5.95 -2.03 -12.56
N GLU A 232 -6.82 -1.49 -11.73
CA GLU A 232 -6.46 -0.54 -10.67
C GLU A 232 -6.08 -1.23 -9.35
N GLY A 233 -6.77 -2.33 -9.03
CA GLY A 233 -6.71 -2.96 -7.72
C GLY A 233 -7.46 -2.15 -6.66
N TRP A 234 -7.12 -2.38 -5.40
CA TRP A 234 -7.82 -1.81 -4.25
C TRP A 234 -6.91 -1.83 -3.01
N ILE A 235 -7.09 -0.86 -2.12
CA ILE A 235 -6.44 -0.80 -0.81
C ILE A 235 -7.24 -1.61 0.22
N ALA A 236 -6.57 -2.51 0.94
CA ALA A 236 -7.17 -3.36 1.95
C ALA A 236 -7.33 -2.64 3.29
N ASP A 237 -8.44 -1.93 3.46
CA ASP A 237 -8.76 -1.28 4.73
C ASP A 237 -10.29 -1.18 4.91
N PRO A 238 -10.87 -1.65 6.03
CA PRO A 238 -12.31 -1.58 6.27
C PRO A 238 -12.83 -0.15 6.27
N LEU A 239 -12.00 0.85 6.59
CA LEU A 239 -12.39 2.26 6.61
C LEU A 239 -12.68 2.82 5.20
N LEU A 240 -12.32 2.08 4.15
CA LEU A 240 -12.60 2.43 2.75
C LEU A 240 -13.87 1.75 2.21
N HIS A 241 -14.45 0.84 2.98
CA HIS A 241 -15.62 0.05 2.62
C HIS A 241 -16.79 0.38 3.57
N GLY A 242 -17.60 1.37 3.20
CA GLY A 242 -18.84 1.70 3.91
C GLY A 242 -18.75 2.92 4.82
N ARG A 243 -19.29 4.03 4.33
CA ARG A 243 -20.49 4.64 4.92
C ARG A 243 -21.55 4.73 3.83
#